data_AF-A0A551ZA28-F1
#
_entry.id   AF-A0A551ZA28-F1
#
_cell.length_a   1.000
_cell.length_b   1.000
_cell.length_c   1.000
_cell.angle_alpha   90.00
_cell.angle_beta   90.00
_cell.angle_gamma   90.00
#
_symmetry.space_group_name_H-M   'P 1'
#
loop_
_entity.id
_entity.type
_entity.pdbx_description
1 polymer ?
#
loop_
_entity_poly.entity_id
_entity_poly.type
_entity_poly.pdbx_seq_one_letter_code
_entity_poly.pdbx_strand_id
1 'polypeptide(L)' 'MYILPYDPAYPLICFDESCKQLISETRQPLPPELGQAERFDYQYEREGVNNLFRFFEPLKAWRHVAVTDQYQY' A
#
# COMPACT_ATOMS: atom_id res chain seq x y z
N MET A 1 8.30 18.82 10.13
CA MET A 1 7.53 19.86 9.40
C MET A 1 8.39 20.33 8.25
N TYR A 2 7.86 20.36 7.02
CA TYR A 2 8.58 20.74 5.80
C TYR A 2 8.65 22.26 5.64
N ILE A 3 9.25 22.93 6.63
CA ILE A 3 9.20 24.40 6.81
C ILE A 3 10.41 25.13 6.23
N LEU A 4 11.43 24.40 5.78
CA LEU A 4 12.59 25.04 5.15
C LEU A 4 12.25 25.45 3.71
N PRO A 5 12.71 26.62 3.26
CA PRO A 5 12.58 27.01 1.86
C PRO A 5 13.31 26.01 0.97
N TYR A 6 12.80 25.82 -0.24
CA TYR A 6 13.36 24.87 -1.19
C TYR A 6 14.75 25.34 -1.67
N ASP A 7 15.76 24.47 -1.53
CA ASP A 7 17.11 24.68 -2.07
C ASP A 7 17.44 23.57 -3.10
N PRO A 8 17.65 23.90 -4.39
CA PRO A 8 18.04 22.94 -5.41
C PRO A 8 19.35 22.19 -5.14
N ALA A 9 20.28 22.78 -4.38
CA ALA A 9 21.53 22.13 -4.01
C ALA A 9 21.35 21.08 -2.89
N TYR A 10 20.26 21.20 -2.12
CA TYR A 10 19.95 20.33 -0.98
C TYR A 10 18.48 19.87 -1.03
N PRO A 11 18.12 18.97 -1.97
CA PRO A 11 16.76 18.48 -2.07
C PRO A 11 16.37 17.71 -0.80
N LEU A 12 15.20 18.02 -0.25
CA LEU A 12 14.64 17.29 0.88
C LEU A 12 13.94 16.03 0.37
N ILE A 13 14.59 14.88 0.50
CA ILE A 13 14.00 13.58 0.17
C ILE A 13 13.67 12.83 1.46
N CYS A 14 12.43 12.40 1.57
CA CYS A 14 11.98 11.52 2.65
C CYS A 14 11.94 10.07 2.15
N PHE A 15 12.29 9.14 3.03
CA PHE A 15 12.23 7.71 2.79
C PHE A 15 11.29 7.06 3.80
N ASP A 16 10.49 6.11 3.33
CA ASP A 16 9.60 5.30 4.15
C ASP A 16 9.57 3.86 3.63
N GLU A 17 9.39 2.90 4.53
CA GLU A 17 9.28 1.48 4.21
C GLU A 17 8.02 0.89 4.86
N SER A 18 7.27 0.12 4.07
CA SER A 18 6.11 -0.61 4.56
C SER A 18 6.00 -1.95 3.83
N CYS A 19 5.31 -2.92 4.43
CA CYS A 19 5.00 -4.19 3.78
C CYS A 19 3.49 -4.32 3.55
N LYS A 20 3.12 -4.96 2.44
CA LYS A 20 1.73 -5.28 2.13
C LYS A 20 1.58 -6.78 2.00
N GLN A 21 0.75 -7.34 2.87
CA GLN A 21 0.28 -8.71 2.71
C GLN A 21 -0.62 -8.79 1.47
N LEU A 22 -0.33 -9.74 0.60
CA LEU A 22 -1.19 -10.10 -0.51
C LEU A 22 -2.20 -11.13 -0.01
N ILE A 23 -3.48 -10.89 -0.25
CA ILE A 23 -4.57 -11.77 0.18
C ILE A 23 -5.53 -11.98 -0.97
N SER A 24 -6.05 -13.19 -1.07
CA SER A 24 -7.10 -13.59 -2.01
C SER A 24 -8.36 -13.99 -1.24
N GLU A 25 -9.52 -13.67 -1.79
CA GLU A 25 -10.79 -14.16 -1.26
C GLU A 25 -10.94 -15.64 -1.61
N THR A 26 -11.22 -16.47 -0.61
CA THR A 26 -11.37 -17.92 -0.82
C THR A 26 -12.78 -18.33 -1.22
N ARG A 27 -13.76 -17.44 -1.02
CA ARG A 27 -15.18 -17.76 -1.13
C ARG A 27 -15.93 -16.60 -1.78
N GLN A 28 -16.86 -16.94 -2.67
CA GLN A 28 -17.78 -15.95 -3.22
C GLN A 28 -18.85 -15.59 -2.17
N PRO A 29 -19.18 -14.30 -2.01
CA PRO A 29 -20.28 -13.90 -1.16
C PRO A 29 -21.59 -14.49 -1.68
N LEU A 30 -22.47 -14.87 -0.75
CA LEU A 30 -23.82 -15.31 -1.12
C LEU A 30 -24.62 -14.09 -1.63
N PRO A 31 -25.53 -14.29 -2.60
CA PRO A 31 -26.39 -13.21 -3.08
C PRO A 31 -27.16 -12.57 -1.90
N PRO A 32 -27.10 -11.23 -1.74
CA PRO A 32 -27.84 -10.57 -0.69
C PRO A 32 -29.35 -10.65 -0.95
N GLU A 33 -30.13 -10.82 0.11
CA GLU A 33 -31.59 -10.65 0.04
C GLU A 33 -31.96 -9.16 -0.08
N LEU A 34 -33.17 -8.88 -0.60
CA LEU A 34 -33.66 -7.51 -0.78
C LEU A 34 -33.65 -6.75 0.56
N GLY A 35 -32.88 -5.65 0.61
CA GLY A 35 -32.74 -4.82 1.81
C GLY A 35 -31.63 -5.26 2.76
N GLN A 36 -30.88 -6.32 2.45
CA GLN A 36 -29.69 -6.71 3.19
C GLN A 36 -28.41 -6.26 2.46
N ALA A 37 -27.41 -5.83 3.23
CA ALA A 37 -26.08 -5.57 2.69
C ALA A 37 -25.37 -6.88 2.35
N GLU A 38 -24.55 -6.86 1.31
CA GLU A 38 -23.68 -7.98 0.95
C GLU A 38 -22.72 -8.33 2.10
N ARG A 39 -22.54 -9.63 2.34
CA ARG A 39 -21.68 -10.14 3.42
C ARG A 39 -20.61 -11.02 2.84
N PHE A 40 -19.38 -10.75 3.25
CA PHE A 40 -18.20 -11.55 2.90
C PHE A 40 -17.82 -12.43 4.08
N ASP A 41 -17.36 -13.64 3.79
CA ASP A 41 -16.74 -14.50 4.80
C ASP A 41 -15.38 -13.90 5.21
N TYR A 42 -14.97 -14.10 6.47
CA TYR A 42 -13.71 -13.57 7.00
C TYR A 42 -12.49 -14.36 6.53
N GLN A 43 -12.70 -15.45 5.80
CA GLN A 43 -11.66 -16.39 5.39
C GLN A 43 -10.95 -15.90 4.12
N TYR A 44 -9.64 -15.69 4.24
CA TYR A 44 -8.77 -15.31 3.13
C TYR A 44 -7.57 -16.26 3.06
N GLU A 45 -6.98 -16.35 1.89
CA GLU A 45 -5.72 -17.04 1.67
C GLU A 45 -4.59 -16.00 1.59
N ARG A 46 -3.43 -16.34 2.19
CA ARG A 46 -2.27 -15.46 2.24
C ARG A 46 -1.35 -15.77 1.09
N GLU A 47 -1.28 -14.86 0.14
CA GLU A 47 -0.48 -14.95 -1.08
C GLU A 47 0.92 -14.33 -0.89
N GLY A 48 1.50 -14.41 0.30
CA GLY A 48 2.80 -13.80 0.58
C GLY A 48 2.77 -12.30 0.93
N VAL A 49 3.93 -11.65 0.83
CA VAL A 49 4.15 -10.25 1.23
C VAL A 49 5.08 -9.55 0.24
N ASN A 50 4.76 -8.30 -0.09
CA ASN A 50 5.65 -7.41 -0.85
C ASN A 50 6.12 -6.27 0.05
N ASN A 51 7.36 -5.81 -0.15
CA ASN A 51 7.88 -4.62 0.48
C ASN A 51 7.67 -3.42 -0.45
N LEU A 52 7.31 -2.29 0.13
CA LEU A 52 7.11 -1.01 -0.52
C LEU A 52 8.15 -0.04 0.02
N PHE A 53 9.07 0.36 -0.85
CA PHE A 53 10.03 1.42 -0.58
C PHE A 53 9.54 2.71 -1.21
N ARG A 54 9.35 3.75 -0.41
CA ARG A 54 8.82 5.03 -0.89
C ARG A 54 9.83 6.13 -0.68
N PHE A 55 10.03 6.92 -1.74
CA PHE A 55 10.76 8.17 -1.71
C PHE A 55 9.81 9.30 -2.09
N PHE A 56 9.90 10.45 -1.41
CA PHE A 56 9.15 11.62 -1.85
C PHE A 56 9.88 12.92 -1.53
N GLU A 57 9.70 13.90 -2.41
CA GLU A 57 10.16 15.28 -2.25
C GLU A 57 8.92 16.15 -1.97
N PRO A 58 8.64 16.50 -0.70
CA PRO A 58 7.41 17.19 -0.33
C PRO A 58 7.27 18.56 -0.99
N LEU A 59 8.40 19.25 -1.19
CA LEU A 59 8.43 20.61 -1.75
C LEU A 59 8.25 20.65 -3.27
N LYS A 60 8.35 19.50 -3.95
CA LYS A 60 8.14 19.39 -5.42
C LYS A 60 6.94 18.54 -5.81
N ALA A 61 6.20 18.02 -4.83
CA ALA A 61 5.13 17.03 -5.07
C ALA A 61 5.61 15.81 -5.90
N TRP A 62 6.89 15.45 -5.78
CA TRP A 62 7.44 14.26 -6.44
C TRP A 62 7.41 13.07 -5.49
N ARG A 63 7.13 11.89 -6.02
CA ARG A 63 7.23 10.62 -5.29
C ARG A 63 7.64 9.49 -6.22
N HIS A 64 8.36 8.54 -5.66
CA HIS A 64 8.70 7.27 -6.27
C HIS A 64 8.36 6.14 -5.31
N VAL A 65 7.83 5.05 -5.85
CA VAL A 65 7.54 3.83 -5.09
C VAL A 65 8.16 2.67 -5.83
N ALA A 66 9.02 1.93 -5.16
CA ALA A 66 9.52 0.64 -5.62
C ALA A 66 8.83 -0.45 -4.81
N VAL A 67 8.31 -1.46 -5.52
CA VAL A 67 7.67 -2.63 -4.92
C VAL A 67 8.53 -3.83 -5.22
N THR A 68 8.86 -4.63 -4.22
CA THR A 68 9.60 -5.88 -4.43
C THR A 68 8.68 -6.96 -4.99
N ASP A 69 9.29 -7.95 -5.63
CA ASP A 69 8.59 -9.20 -5.94
C ASP A 69 8.11 -9.89 -4.65
N GLN A 70 7.15 -10.79 -4.83
CA GLN A 70 6.47 -11.50 -3.76
C GLN A 70 7.41 -12.48 -3.06
N TYR A 71 7.49 -12.36 -1.73
CA TYR A 71 8.13 -13.37 -0.89
C TYR A 71 7.06 -14.30 -0.30
N GLN A 72 7.24 -15.61 -0.51
CA GLN A 72 6.53 -16.67 0.22
C GLN A 72 7.52 -17.32 1.19
N TYR A 73 7.09 -17.51 2.44
CA TYR A 73 7.86 -18.20 3.48
C TYR A 73 7.81 -19.72 3.29
#